data_AF-A0A9W9QK08-F1
#
_entry.id   AF-A0A9W9QK08-F1
#
_cell.length_a   1.000
_cell.length_b   1.000
_cell.length_c   1.000
_cell.angle_alpha   90.00
_cell.angle_beta   90.00
_cell.angle_gamma   90.00
#
_symmetry.space_group_name_H-M   'P 1'
#
loop_
_entity.id
_entity.type
_entity.pdbx_description
1 polymer ?
#
loop_
_entity_poly.entity_id
_entity_poly.type
_entity_poly.pdbx_seq_one_letter_code
_entity_poly.pdbx_strand_id
1 'polypeptide(L)'
;MMDHIPPSLDTLPVEVLSTIFCLLDPIGLIAVCQTNTRFRAVVDPQPIHFVERLLQLECGPHGGGNPTFRVKDNHLTPNPASDEWESIRWACSVCLRLLPHEDFSNHYLFRLAYRKPLPGSPAQNPLTSWAPSKRKGPAIARQIAEKQAIEDKEERKMKRRYELATKYDWRPRSEVRLRAFQASGMITFQSVHTNEYLELMSEKEENARLDQEAHWVEFARCGFRRHMRKCNECRFKDRDIASHVSHPSSAGRPVQGYELGTSKVPIVISRQYPFENALERYFPGVDEALKFERPVDESLDYTSHWDDQGNKLWTTYNVRCPSCSLWQEMREFRVGGVFNRWAPKIWPQGTLCNWDGTKLTPEFIDNLQCNYCYALANGREKLRAVLVKWLNLLLDKERSRLGGMMFGAWERLLRRKRDGQNFRHYPDIKKVISRVEEFFDHFDEPRNFGTCTLDDIKMSRILYDEWVIAWEDMQENRRQGVVYPNNMDTAWYRHYDSIETRLIWAIGCQAKLTVDGDVLVDWALNV
;
A
#
# COMPACT_ATOMS: atom_id res chain seq x y z
N MET A 1 -0.82 40.11 -58.18
CA MET A 1 -1.40 39.76 -56.88
C MET A 1 -0.28 39.86 -55.87
N MET A 2 -0.29 40.87 -55.01
CA MET A 2 0.65 40.94 -53.89
C MET A 2 0.15 39.95 -52.84
N ASP A 3 0.91 38.88 -52.62
CA ASP A 3 0.67 37.97 -51.52
C ASP A 3 0.89 38.75 -50.22
N HIS A 4 -0.21 39.15 -49.58
CA HIS A 4 -0.17 39.66 -48.21
C HIS A 4 0.23 38.50 -47.31
N ILE A 5 1.54 38.35 -47.09
CA ILE A 5 2.09 37.50 -46.04
C ILE A 5 1.50 38.05 -44.73
N PRO A 6 0.71 37.25 -43.98
CA PRO A 6 0.14 37.72 -42.73
C PRO A 6 1.26 38.15 -41.79
N PRO A 7 1.08 39.23 -41.01
CA PRO A 7 2.09 39.69 -40.07
C PRO A 7 2.43 38.55 -39.10
N SER A 8 3.72 38.18 -39.08
CA SER A 8 4.22 37.13 -38.21
C SER A 8 4.30 37.63 -36.76
N LEU A 9 4.06 36.74 -35.79
CA LEU A 9 4.10 37.07 -34.36
C LEU A 9 5.43 37.72 -33.96
N ASP A 10 6.53 37.36 -34.64
CA ASP A 10 7.86 37.90 -34.37
C ASP A 10 8.06 39.34 -34.79
N THR A 11 7.12 39.97 -35.50
CA THR A 11 7.18 41.41 -35.84
C THR A 11 6.47 42.30 -34.82
N LEU A 12 5.74 41.71 -33.86
CA LEU A 12 4.97 42.48 -32.86
C LEU A 12 5.89 43.20 -31.84
N PRO A 13 5.45 44.35 -31.28
CA PRO A 13 6.16 45.00 -30.17
C PRO A 13 6.28 44.10 -28.93
N VAL A 14 7.32 44.31 -28.12
CA VAL A 14 7.62 43.48 -26.94
C VAL A 14 6.49 43.54 -25.91
N GLU A 15 5.79 44.66 -25.80
CA GLU A 15 4.65 44.87 -24.90
C GLU A 15 3.45 44.00 -25.32
N VAL A 16 3.21 43.88 -26.63
CA VAL A 16 2.15 43.02 -27.18
C VAL A 16 2.53 41.55 -27.00
N LEU A 17 3.78 41.19 -27.32
CA LEU A 17 4.31 39.84 -27.09
C LEU A 17 4.20 39.44 -25.61
N SER A 18 4.57 40.33 -24.71
CA SER A 18 4.46 40.14 -23.26
C SER A 18 3.02 39.88 -22.84
N THR A 19 2.07 40.62 -23.40
CA THR A 19 0.64 40.43 -23.11
C THR A 19 0.15 39.07 -23.60
N ILE A 20 0.59 38.64 -24.80
CA ILE A 20 0.26 37.32 -25.36
C ILE A 20 0.87 36.21 -24.50
N PHE A 21 2.15 36.32 -24.13
CA PHE A 21 2.86 35.29 -23.39
C PHE A 21 2.30 35.05 -21.97
N CYS A 22 1.76 36.08 -21.32
CA CYS A 22 1.03 35.94 -20.05
C CYS A 22 -0.25 35.09 -20.16
N LEU A 23 -0.80 34.91 -21.36
CA LEU A 23 -2.02 34.14 -21.60
C LEU A 23 -1.72 32.71 -22.05
N LEU A 24 -0.45 32.34 -22.23
CA LEU A 24 -0.05 31.00 -22.60
C LEU A 24 -0.10 30.06 -21.39
N ASP A 25 -0.44 28.80 -21.65
CA ASP A 25 -0.16 27.74 -20.70
C ASP A 25 1.38 27.48 -20.61
N PRO A 26 1.86 26.78 -19.57
CA PRO A 26 3.27 26.50 -19.41
C PRO A 26 3.93 25.70 -20.55
N ILE A 27 3.17 24.85 -21.27
CA ILE A 27 3.69 24.10 -22.42
C ILE A 27 3.91 25.06 -23.58
N GLY A 28 2.90 25.87 -23.89
CA GLY A 28 2.91 26.90 -24.93
C GLY A 28 4.03 27.91 -24.72
N LEU A 29 4.21 28.40 -23.48
CA LEU A 29 5.27 29.37 -23.17
C LEU A 29 6.66 28.82 -23.54
N ILE A 30 6.97 27.61 -23.09
CA ILE A 30 8.28 26.99 -23.37
C ILE A 30 8.41 26.60 -24.84
N ALA A 31 7.33 26.15 -25.50
CA ALA A 31 7.34 25.85 -26.93
C ALA A 31 7.68 27.11 -27.74
N VAL A 32 7.07 28.25 -27.42
CA VAL A 32 7.37 29.53 -28.08
C VAL A 32 8.82 29.98 -27.83
N CYS A 33 9.37 29.73 -26.64
CA CYS A 33 10.79 29.98 -26.35
C CYS A 33 11.75 29.08 -27.16
N GLN A 34 11.30 27.92 -27.62
CA GLN A 34 12.10 26.99 -28.41
C GLN A 34 12.02 27.28 -29.91
N THR A 35 10.97 27.95 -30.38
CA THR A 35 10.75 28.22 -31.81
C THR A 35 11.46 29.47 -32.32
N ASN A 36 11.75 30.45 -31.45
CA ASN A 36 12.34 31.72 -31.87
C ASN A 36 13.27 32.32 -30.80
N THR A 37 14.47 32.74 -31.21
CA THR A 37 15.48 33.36 -30.32
C THR A 37 15.03 34.69 -29.73
N ARG A 38 14.27 35.51 -30.47
CA ARG A 38 13.66 36.76 -29.98
C ARG A 38 12.65 36.46 -28.90
N PHE A 39 11.78 35.47 -29.08
CA PHE A 39 10.79 35.10 -28.05
C PHE A 39 11.47 34.56 -26.80
N ARG A 40 12.51 33.73 -26.96
CA ARG A 40 13.34 33.28 -25.84
C ARG A 40 13.96 34.44 -25.07
N ALA A 41 14.44 35.47 -25.78
CA ALA A 41 15.03 36.65 -25.16
C ALA A 41 13.98 37.51 -24.42
N VAL A 42 12.74 37.58 -24.94
CA VAL A 42 11.64 38.30 -24.27
C VAL A 42 11.16 37.56 -23.01
N VAL A 43 10.99 36.25 -23.09
CA VAL A 43 10.48 35.45 -21.97
C VAL A 43 11.57 35.20 -20.92
N ASP A 44 12.79 34.89 -21.33
CA ASP A 44 13.89 34.50 -20.44
C ASP A 44 13.47 33.38 -19.43
N PRO A 45 13.20 32.15 -19.91
CA PRO A 45 12.58 31.12 -19.10
C PRO A 45 13.49 30.66 -17.95
N GLN A 46 13.00 30.85 -16.72
CA GLN A 46 13.61 30.41 -15.47
C GLN A 46 13.28 28.94 -15.13
N PRO A 47 14.02 28.28 -14.21
CA PRO A 47 13.78 26.89 -13.80
C PRO A 47 12.33 26.57 -13.41
N ILE A 48 11.64 27.51 -12.75
CA ILE A 48 10.23 27.36 -12.36
C ILE A 48 9.30 27.13 -13.57
N HIS A 49 9.54 27.78 -14.71
CA HIS A 49 8.71 27.62 -15.90
C HIS A 49 8.87 26.21 -16.52
N PHE A 50 10.05 25.60 -16.39
CA PHE A 50 10.26 24.21 -16.80
C PHE A 50 9.54 23.23 -15.87
N VAL A 51 9.47 23.52 -14.57
CA VAL A 51 8.67 22.75 -13.62
C VAL A 51 7.18 22.86 -13.96
N GLU A 52 6.68 24.08 -14.22
CA GLU A 52 5.29 24.30 -14.61
C GLU A 52 4.92 23.54 -15.88
N ARG A 53 5.78 23.59 -16.91
CA ARG A 53 5.62 22.77 -18.12
C ARG A 53 5.51 21.29 -17.80
N LEU A 54 6.40 20.76 -16.95
CA LEU A 54 6.40 19.35 -16.59
C LEU A 54 5.12 18.95 -15.83
N LEU A 55 4.65 19.80 -14.92
CA LEU A 55 3.40 19.58 -14.18
C LEU A 55 2.17 19.63 -15.09
N GLN A 56 2.20 20.45 -16.14
CA GLN A 56 1.15 20.46 -17.16
C GLN A 56 1.18 19.16 -17.98
N LEU A 57 2.37 18.70 -18.39
CA LEU A 57 2.54 17.43 -19.10
C LEU A 57 2.09 16.22 -18.27
N GLU A 58 2.30 16.24 -16.95
CA GLU A 58 1.82 15.22 -16.01
C GLU A 58 0.28 15.08 -16.02
N CYS A 59 -0.44 16.17 -16.30
CA CYS A 59 -1.91 16.18 -16.33
C CYS A 59 -2.49 15.80 -17.70
N GLY A 60 -1.64 15.71 -18.74
CA GLY A 60 -2.02 15.35 -20.10
C GLY A 60 -1.69 13.89 -20.46
N PRO A 61 -1.76 13.52 -21.75
CA PRO A 61 -1.57 12.14 -22.20
C PRO A 61 -0.23 11.51 -21.77
N HIS A 62 0.84 12.32 -21.68
CA HIS A 62 2.16 11.85 -21.26
C HIS A 62 2.25 11.43 -19.80
N GLY A 63 1.36 11.95 -18.95
CA GLY A 63 1.29 11.60 -17.54
C GLY A 63 0.38 10.40 -17.24
N GLY A 64 -0.33 9.88 -18.24
CA GLY A 64 -1.39 8.90 -18.04
C GLY A 64 -2.61 9.47 -17.31
N GLY A 65 -3.35 8.63 -16.60
CA GLY A 65 -4.55 9.00 -15.85
C GLY A 65 -4.32 9.95 -14.66
N ASN A 66 -5.40 10.56 -14.19
CA ASN A 66 -5.45 11.32 -12.94
C ASN A 66 -6.13 10.46 -11.87
N PRO A 67 -5.36 9.83 -10.96
CA PRO A 67 -5.94 8.94 -9.97
C PRO A 67 -6.76 9.74 -8.97
N THR A 68 -7.90 9.20 -8.57
CA THR A 68 -8.73 9.72 -7.48
C THR A 68 -8.44 8.91 -6.22
N PHE A 69 -8.41 9.60 -5.08
CA PHE A 69 -8.15 8.97 -3.79
C PHE A 69 -9.15 9.49 -2.76
N ARG A 70 -10.04 8.61 -2.30
CA ARG A 70 -11.01 8.90 -1.26
C ARG A 70 -10.39 8.57 0.09
N VAL A 71 -10.09 9.61 0.88
CA VAL A 71 -9.37 9.48 2.16
C VAL A 71 -10.17 8.70 3.21
N LYS A 72 -11.49 8.79 3.17
CA LYS A 72 -12.38 8.23 4.20
C LYS A 72 -12.28 6.70 4.31
N ASP A 73 -12.18 6.02 3.18
CA ASP A 73 -12.14 4.56 3.04
C ASP A 73 -10.83 4.07 2.38
N ASN A 74 -9.89 4.98 2.12
CA ASN A 74 -8.66 4.75 1.39
C ASN A 74 -8.87 4.15 -0.03
N HIS A 75 -10.02 4.42 -0.64
CA HIS A 75 -10.30 3.91 -1.98
C HIS A 75 -9.50 4.67 -3.06
N LEU A 76 -8.84 3.92 -3.94
CA LEU A 76 -8.05 4.43 -5.07
C LEU A 76 -8.68 3.99 -6.40
N THR A 77 -8.78 4.94 -7.34
CA THR A 77 -9.20 4.67 -8.72
C THR A 77 -8.21 5.32 -9.67
N PRO A 78 -7.65 4.59 -10.66
CA PRO A 78 -7.86 3.18 -10.94
C PRO A 78 -7.28 2.26 -9.85
N ASN A 79 -7.65 0.98 -9.88
CA ASN A 79 -7.15 -0.01 -8.92
C ASN A 79 -5.60 -0.02 -8.96
N PRO A 80 -4.91 0.08 -7.81
CA PRO A 80 -3.44 0.03 -7.75
C PRO A 80 -2.78 -1.21 -8.38
N ALA A 81 -3.54 -2.29 -8.61
CA ALA A 81 -3.08 -3.51 -9.27
C ALA A 81 -3.38 -3.55 -10.80
N SER A 82 -3.89 -2.46 -11.38
CA SER A 82 -4.25 -2.41 -12.81
C SER A 82 -3.13 -1.85 -13.69
N ASP A 83 -3.07 -2.28 -14.96
CA ASP A 83 -2.16 -1.70 -15.95
C ASP A 83 -2.37 -0.19 -16.13
N GLU A 84 -3.61 0.28 -15.96
CA GLU A 84 -3.93 1.71 -15.99
C GLU A 84 -3.15 2.45 -14.90
N TRP A 85 -3.10 1.90 -13.69
CA TRP A 85 -2.33 2.46 -12.58
C TRP A 85 -0.83 2.48 -12.87
N GLU A 86 -0.30 1.37 -13.40
CA GLU A 86 1.12 1.24 -13.77
C GLU A 86 1.52 2.17 -14.92
N SER A 87 0.57 2.62 -15.75
CA SER A 87 0.80 3.58 -16.83
C SER A 87 0.93 5.03 -16.35
N ILE A 88 0.42 5.36 -15.17
CA ILE A 88 0.42 6.72 -14.64
C ILE A 88 1.88 7.16 -14.39
N ARG A 89 2.18 8.42 -14.67
CA ARG A 89 3.49 9.03 -14.39
C ARG A 89 3.34 10.27 -13.53
N TRP A 90 4.34 10.52 -12.69
CA TRP A 90 4.39 11.63 -11.75
C TRP A 90 5.64 12.47 -12.02
N ALA A 91 5.47 13.78 -11.99
CA ALA A 91 6.55 14.73 -12.23
C ALA A 91 7.42 14.92 -10.98
N CYS A 92 8.74 14.78 -11.15
CA CYS A 92 9.72 15.26 -10.17
C CYS A 92 10.23 16.65 -10.58
N SER A 93 10.06 17.64 -9.70
CA SER A 93 10.45 19.03 -10.00
C SER A 93 11.96 19.30 -9.98
N VAL A 94 12.76 18.35 -9.48
CA VAL A 94 14.23 18.48 -9.40
C VAL A 94 14.90 17.89 -10.63
N CYS A 95 14.66 16.60 -10.93
CA CYS A 95 15.25 15.97 -12.13
C CYS A 95 14.47 16.24 -13.43
N LEU A 96 13.33 16.94 -13.33
CA LEU A 96 12.45 17.29 -14.43
C LEU A 96 11.97 16.09 -15.29
N ARG A 97 11.79 14.93 -14.65
CA ARG A 97 11.31 13.70 -15.31
C ARG A 97 9.91 13.33 -14.86
N LEU A 98 9.16 12.72 -15.79
CA LEU A 98 7.97 11.94 -15.50
C LEU A 98 8.41 10.51 -15.15
N LEU A 99 8.10 10.07 -13.95
CA LEU A 99 8.57 8.81 -13.37
C LEU A 99 7.38 7.97 -12.89
N PRO A 100 7.51 6.63 -12.81
CA PRO A 100 6.47 5.77 -12.24
C PRO A 100 6.28 6.03 -10.74
N HIS A 101 5.23 5.47 -10.13
CA HIS A 101 4.91 5.79 -8.74
C HIS A 101 5.99 5.29 -7.80
N GLU A 102 6.60 4.14 -8.11
CA GLU A 102 7.61 3.45 -7.31
C GLU A 102 8.81 4.35 -6.96
N ASP A 103 9.08 5.34 -7.81
CA ASP A 103 10.10 6.36 -7.61
C ASP A 103 9.70 7.42 -6.56
N PHE A 104 8.50 7.36 -5.99
CA PHE A 104 7.99 8.30 -4.98
C PHE A 104 7.42 7.59 -3.76
N SER A 105 7.59 8.22 -2.60
CA SER A 105 6.92 7.80 -1.36
C SER A 105 5.43 8.15 -1.39
N ASN A 106 4.62 7.38 -0.66
CA ASN A 106 3.17 7.63 -0.52
C ASN A 106 2.85 9.06 -0.08
N HIS A 107 3.70 9.65 0.76
CA HIS A 107 3.54 11.03 1.20
C HIS A 107 3.47 12.01 0.03
N TYR A 108 4.37 11.86 -0.94
CA TYR A 108 4.50 12.73 -2.10
C TYR A 108 3.49 12.42 -3.21
N LEU A 109 2.79 11.29 -3.15
CA LEU A 109 1.74 10.94 -4.10
C LEU A 109 0.33 11.18 -3.56
N PHE A 110 0.10 10.87 -2.28
CA PHE A 110 -1.24 10.79 -1.69
C PHE A 110 -1.56 11.86 -0.66
N ARG A 111 -0.63 12.74 -0.27
CA ARG A 111 -1.05 13.95 0.45
C ARG A 111 -1.74 14.89 -0.53
N LEU A 112 -2.85 15.48 -0.07
CA LEU A 112 -3.68 16.40 -0.85
C LEU A 112 -2.86 17.43 -1.63
N ALA A 113 -1.82 17.99 -1.00
CA ALA A 113 -0.97 19.01 -1.60
C ALA A 113 -0.13 18.55 -2.81
N TYR A 114 0.22 17.26 -2.90
CA TYR A 114 1.17 16.71 -3.88
C TYR A 114 0.53 15.73 -4.88
N ARG A 115 -0.73 15.33 -4.65
CA ARG A 115 -1.52 14.52 -5.58
C ARG A 115 -1.65 15.20 -6.94
N LYS A 116 -1.96 14.42 -7.97
CA LYS A 116 -2.46 14.99 -9.22
C LYS A 116 -3.80 15.72 -8.97
N PRO A 117 -4.02 16.86 -9.63
CA PRO A 117 -5.22 17.67 -9.47
C PRO A 117 -6.43 16.89 -9.99
N LEU A 118 -7.61 17.20 -9.44
CA LEU A 118 -8.84 16.62 -9.94
C LEU A 118 -9.12 17.12 -11.37
N PRO A 119 -9.71 16.28 -12.24
CA PRO A 119 -10.17 16.73 -13.56
C PRO A 119 -11.09 17.96 -13.45
N GLY A 120 -10.85 18.96 -14.29
CA GLY A 120 -11.59 20.22 -14.30
C GLY A 120 -11.17 21.23 -13.24
N SER A 121 -10.29 20.86 -12.29
CA SER A 121 -9.85 21.81 -11.26
C SER A 121 -8.94 22.91 -11.83
N PRO A 122 -8.90 24.10 -11.21
CA PRO A 122 -8.00 25.18 -11.63
C PRO A 122 -6.52 24.78 -11.65
N ALA A 123 -6.11 23.81 -10.83
CA ALA A 123 -4.74 23.33 -10.75
C ALA A 123 -4.35 22.39 -11.92
N GLN A 124 -5.31 21.93 -12.74
CA GLN A 124 -5.05 21.09 -13.90
C GLN A 124 -4.58 21.88 -15.12
N ASN A 125 -5.14 23.09 -15.32
CA ASN A 125 -4.83 23.96 -16.45
C ASN A 125 -4.46 25.38 -15.99
N PRO A 126 -3.39 25.53 -15.19
CA PRO A 126 -2.89 26.85 -14.85
C PRO A 126 -2.38 27.59 -16.09
N LEU A 127 -2.55 28.91 -16.11
CA LEU A 127 -1.73 29.78 -16.94
C LEU A 127 -0.29 29.82 -16.40
N THR A 128 0.67 30.20 -17.23
CA THR A 128 2.04 30.38 -16.77
C THR A 128 2.12 31.41 -15.64
N SER A 129 3.04 31.19 -14.68
CA SER A 129 3.37 32.23 -13.70
C SER A 129 4.28 33.32 -14.26
N TRP A 130 4.74 33.18 -15.51
CA TRP A 130 5.58 34.16 -16.16
C TRP A 130 4.88 35.52 -16.22
N ALA A 131 5.62 36.55 -15.82
CA ALA A 131 5.19 37.92 -15.93
C ALA A 131 6.36 38.79 -16.43
N PRO A 132 6.09 39.87 -17.18
CA PRO A 132 7.13 40.76 -17.67
C PRO A 132 7.85 41.37 -16.46
N SER A 133 9.17 41.32 -16.46
CA SER A 133 10.01 41.69 -15.32
C SER A 133 9.76 43.14 -14.87
N LYS A 134 8.86 43.36 -13.90
CA LYS A 134 8.77 44.64 -13.18
C LYS A 134 9.74 44.58 -11.99
N ARG A 135 10.62 45.59 -11.86
CA ARG A 135 11.43 45.81 -10.66
C ARG A 135 10.50 45.80 -9.44
N LYS A 136 10.65 44.81 -8.56
CA LYS A 136 9.82 44.67 -7.35
C LYS A 136 10.22 45.76 -6.35
N GLY A 137 9.40 46.79 -6.22
CA GLY A 137 9.56 47.81 -5.18
C GLY A 137 9.05 47.33 -3.80
N PRO A 138 9.41 48.02 -2.70
CA PRO A 138 9.02 47.63 -1.32
C PRO A 138 7.49 47.54 -1.10
N ALA A 139 6.70 48.36 -1.80
CA ALA A 139 5.24 48.36 -1.70
C ALA A 139 4.60 47.06 -2.22
N ILE A 140 5.19 46.45 -3.24
CA ILE A 140 4.73 45.17 -3.81
C ILE A 140 5.05 44.02 -2.85
N ALA A 141 6.18 44.06 -2.15
CA ALA A 141 6.53 43.06 -1.14
C ALA A 141 5.54 43.04 0.03
N ARG A 142 5.07 44.22 0.47
CA ARG A 142 4.02 44.33 1.50
C ARG A 142 2.67 43.77 1.03
N GLN A 143 2.26 44.06 -0.20
CA GLN A 143 1.03 43.49 -0.77
C GLN A 143 1.12 41.96 -0.92
N ILE A 144 2.29 41.42 -1.27
CA ILE A 144 2.52 39.98 -1.32
C ILE A 144 2.39 39.37 0.08
N ALA A 145 2.99 39.98 1.10
CA ALA A 145 2.90 39.49 2.49
C ALA A 145 1.46 39.53 3.04
N GLU A 146 0.71 40.61 2.78
CA GLU A 146 -0.70 40.72 3.17
C GLU A 146 -1.56 39.66 2.46
N LYS A 147 -1.32 39.41 1.17
CA LYS A 147 -1.99 38.33 0.41
C LYS A 147 -1.65 36.95 0.98
N GLN A 148 -0.39 36.70 1.33
CA GLN A 148 0.06 35.45 1.94
C GLN A 148 -0.60 35.19 3.30
N ALA A 149 -0.72 36.22 4.15
CA ALA A 149 -1.38 36.08 5.44
C ALA A 149 -2.88 35.72 5.33
N ILE A 150 -3.57 36.26 4.30
CA ILE A 150 -4.96 35.89 3.99
C ILE A 150 -5.04 34.45 3.50
N GLU A 151 -4.15 34.07 2.57
CA GLU A 151 -4.07 32.70 2.03
C GLU A 151 -3.81 31.66 3.14
N ASP A 152 -2.93 31.96 4.10
CA ASP A 152 -2.63 31.11 5.25
C ASP A 152 -3.85 30.89 6.16
N LYS A 153 -4.64 31.95 6.39
CA LYS A 153 -5.86 31.86 7.21
C LYS A 153 -6.92 30.98 6.54
N GLU A 154 -7.09 31.13 5.22
CA GLU A 154 -7.99 30.30 4.43
C GLU A 154 -7.48 28.85 4.31
N GLU A 155 -6.17 28.64 4.22
CA GLU A 155 -5.56 27.30 4.24
C GLU A 155 -5.86 26.56 5.55
N ARG A 156 -5.75 27.23 6.71
CA ARG A 156 -6.10 26.63 8.01
C ARG A 156 -7.57 26.22 8.09
N LYS A 157 -8.49 27.05 7.57
CA LYS A 157 -9.92 26.73 7.53
C LYS A 157 -10.19 25.53 6.61
N MET A 158 -9.64 25.53 5.40
CA MET A 158 -9.81 24.43 4.45
C MET A 158 -9.25 23.12 5.01
N LYS A 159 -8.10 23.15 5.67
CA LYS A 159 -7.51 21.98 6.33
C LYS A 159 -8.46 21.43 7.40
N ARG A 160 -9.03 22.29 8.26
CA ARG A 160 -9.99 21.87 9.28
C ARG A 160 -11.28 21.29 8.67
N ARG A 161 -11.81 21.91 7.62
CA ARG A 161 -12.98 21.38 6.88
C ARG A 161 -12.70 20.00 6.32
N TYR A 162 -11.56 19.83 5.66
CA TYR A 162 -11.14 18.55 5.10
C TYR A 162 -10.97 17.49 6.18
N GLU A 163 -10.26 17.81 7.27
CA GLU A 163 -10.09 16.89 8.41
C GLU A 163 -11.43 16.42 8.99
N LEU A 164 -12.40 17.33 9.17
CA LEU A 164 -13.73 16.98 9.67
C LEU A 164 -14.55 16.16 8.66
N ALA A 165 -14.41 16.44 7.36
CA ALA A 165 -15.13 15.74 6.29
C ALA A 165 -14.61 14.31 6.06
N THR A 166 -13.28 14.11 6.14
CA THR A 166 -12.66 12.82 5.82
C THR A 166 -12.46 11.91 7.01
N LYS A 167 -12.46 12.44 8.24
CA LYS A 167 -12.20 11.63 9.43
C LYS A 167 -13.43 10.79 9.76
N TYR A 168 -13.27 9.48 9.75
CA TYR A 168 -14.27 8.55 10.26
C TYR A 168 -14.39 8.75 11.77
N ASP A 169 -15.52 9.30 12.23
CA ASP A 169 -15.79 9.48 13.66
C ASP A 169 -16.85 8.47 14.09
N TRP A 170 -16.41 7.42 14.81
CA TRP A 170 -17.28 6.39 15.38
C TRP A 170 -18.21 6.94 16.49
N ARG A 171 -18.05 8.21 16.87
CA ARG A 171 -18.89 8.84 17.88
C ARG A 171 -20.30 9.08 17.35
N PRO A 172 -21.33 8.87 18.19
CA PRO A 172 -22.70 9.22 17.85
C PRO A 172 -22.84 10.67 17.41
N ARG A 173 -23.85 10.95 16.57
CA ARG A 173 -24.22 12.32 16.22
C ARG A 173 -24.51 13.12 17.49
N SER A 174 -23.99 14.34 17.54
CA SER A 174 -24.13 15.24 18.68
C SER A 174 -24.16 16.68 18.22
N GLU A 175 -24.79 17.54 19.01
CA GLU A 175 -24.81 18.98 18.76
C GLU A 175 -23.39 19.57 18.70
N VAL A 176 -22.47 19.07 19.52
CA VAL A 176 -21.05 19.49 19.51
C VAL A 176 -20.42 19.23 18.14
N ARG A 177 -20.74 18.11 17.49
CA ARG A 177 -20.24 17.76 16.16
C ARG A 177 -20.83 18.67 15.08
N LEU A 178 -22.14 18.94 15.12
CA LEU A 178 -22.78 19.89 14.21
C LEU A 178 -22.19 21.30 14.34
N ARG A 179 -22.02 21.79 15.59
CA ARG A 179 -21.38 23.09 15.86
C ARG A 179 -19.94 23.12 15.31
N ALA A 180 -19.20 22.02 15.37
CA ALA A 180 -17.86 21.94 14.79
C ALA A 180 -17.89 22.06 13.25
N PHE A 181 -18.85 21.42 12.58
CA PHE A 181 -19.06 21.56 11.13
C PHE A 181 -19.37 23.00 10.75
N GLN A 182 -20.34 23.61 11.42
CA GLN A 182 -20.76 25.00 11.20
C GLN A 182 -19.63 26.00 11.49
N ALA A 183 -18.93 25.85 12.61
CA ALA A 183 -17.80 26.71 12.98
C ALA A 183 -16.60 26.57 12.03
N SER A 184 -16.46 25.44 11.33
CA SER A 184 -15.44 25.26 10.30
C SER A 184 -15.82 25.87 8.95
N GLY A 185 -17.08 26.31 8.78
CA GLY A 185 -17.59 26.90 7.54
C GLY A 185 -17.95 25.86 6.47
N MET A 186 -18.43 24.68 6.88
CA MET A 186 -19.03 23.71 5.94
C MET A 186 -20.39 24.20 5.48
N ILE A 187 -20.51 24.48 4.19
CA ILE A 187 -21.72 25.06 3.58
C ILE A 187 -22.87 24.05 3.67
N THR A 188 -22.60 22.76 3.47
CA THR A 188 -23.63 21.70 3.52
C THR A 188 -24.27 21.51 4.90
N PHE A 189 -23.66 22.06 5.97
CA PHE A 189 -24.15 21.97 7.35
C PHE A 189 -24.55 23.33 7.94
N GLN A 190 -24.36 24.43 7.21
CA GLN A 190 -24.58 25.78 7.71
C GLN A 190 -26.05 26.06 8.07
N SER A 191 -26.98 25.51 7.27
CA SER A 191 -28.43 25.68 7.46
C SER A 191 -29.10 24.53 8.22
N VAL A 192 -28.34 23.52 8.64
CA VAL A 192 -28.89 22.33 9.32
C VAL A 192 -29.15 22.67 10.78
N HIS A 193 -30.38 22.45 11.23
CA HIS A 193 -30.74 22.64 12.63
C HIS A 193 -30.41 21.40 13.47
N THR A 194 -30.21 21.58 14.79
CA THR A 194 -29.85 20.48 15.70
C THR A 194 -30.84 19.31 15.64
N ASN A 195 -32.14 19.60 15.57
CA ASN A 195 -33.17 18.56 15.48
C ASN A 195 -33.10 17.78 14.17
N GLU A 196 -32.91 18.49 13.06
CA GLU A 196 -32.73 17.88 11.73
C GLU A 196 -31.50 16.97 11.72
N TYR A 197 -30.39 17.41 12.31
CA TYR A 197 -29.15 16.65 12.36
C TYR A 197 -29.24 15.40 13.25
N LEU A 198 -29.86 15.51 14.42
CA LEU A 198 -29.89 14.42 15.41
C LEU A 198 -30.97 13.39 15.08
N GLU A 199 -32.14 13.81 14.61
CA GLU A 199 -33.33 12.95 14.54
C GLU A 199 -33.77 12.61 13.11
N LEU A 200 -33.58 13.53 12.15
CA LEU A 200 -34.15 13.40 10.80
C LEU A 200 -33.15 12.95 9.74
N MET A 201 -31.90 13.39 9.86
CA MET A 201 -30.86 13.07 8.88
C MET A 201 -30.53 11.58 8.92
N SER A 202 -30.40 10.94 7.76
CA SER A 202 -29.87 9.57 7.71
C SER A 202 -28.34 9.57 7.73
N GLU A 203 -27.72 8.48 8.17
CA GLU A 203 -26.25 8.34 8.10
C GLU A 203 -25.74 8.45 6.66
N LYS A 204 -26.50 7.91 5.69
CA LYS A 204 -26.20 8.02 4.25
C LYS A 204 -26.19 9.47 3.79
N GLU A 205 -27.15 10.27 4.23
CA GLU A 205 -27.23 11.69 3.88
C GLU A 205 -26.10 12.51 4.51
N GLU A 206 -25.81 12.29 5.79
CA GLU A 206 -24.66 12.91 6.47
C GLU A 206 -23.36 12.60 5.71
N ASN A 207 -23.15 11.32 5.38
CA ASN A 207 -21.98 10.86 4.65
C ASN A 207 -21.87 11.52 3.26
N ALA A 208 -22.98 11.65 2.53
CA ALA A 208 -22.99 12.33 1.23
C ALA A 208 -22.61 13.81 1.35
N ARG A 209 -23.10 14.52 2.37
CA ARG A 209 -22.75 15.93 2.63
C ARG A 209 -21.27 16.08 3.00
N LEU A 210 -20.72 15.16 3.79
CA LEU A 210 -19.29 15.15 4.12
C LEU A 210 -18.43 14.83 2.90
N ASP A 211 -18.81 13.87 2.07
CA ASP A 211 -18.10 13.56 0.81
C ASP A 211 -18.11 14.76 -0.14
N GLN A 212 -19.22 15.50 -0.22
CA GLN A 212 -19.31 16.74 -1.01
C GLN A 212 -18.38 17.84 -0.49
N GLU A 213 -18.31 18.04 0.84
CA GLU A 213 -17.38 18.99 1.45
C GLU A 213 -15.91 18.60 1.21
N ALA A 214 -15.58 17.32 1.33
CA ALA A 214 -14.25 16.81 1.01
C ALA A 214 -13.91 17.08 -0.47
N HIS A 215 -14.83 16.76 -1.40
CA HIS A 215 -14.65 16.98 -2.82
C HIS A 215 -14.40 18.46 -3.15
N TRP A 216 -15.12 19.41 -2.54
CA TRP A 216 -14.88 20.84 -2.78
C TRP A 216 -13.49 21.30 -2.33
N VAL A 217 -13.03 20.84 -1.16
CA VAL A 217 -11.68 21.15 -0.71
C VAL A 217 -10.64 20.50 -1.63
N GLU A 218 -10.87 19.26 -2.06
CA GLU A 218 -10.01 18.57 -3.02
C GLU A 218 -9.96 19.28 -4.37
N PHE A 219 -11.10 19.69 -4.91
CA PHE A 219 -11.16 20.41 -6.18
C PHE A 219 -10.37 21.73 -6.13
N ALA A 220 -10.40 22.42 -5.00
CA ALA A 220 -9.66 23.67 -4.83
C ALA A 220 -8.17 23.49 -4.50
N ARG A 221 -7.79 22.42 -3.80
CA ARG A 221 -6.46 22.29 -3.19
C ARG A 221 -5.70 21.04 -3.60
N CYS A 222 -6.26 20.11 -4.36
CA CYS A 222 -5.52 18.94 -4.80
C CYS A 222 -4.36 19.36 -5.72
N GLY A 223 -3.14 19.01 -5.35
CA GLY A 223 -1.95 19.20 -6.18
C GLY A 223 -1.34 20.61 -6.21
N PHE A 224 -1.75 21.52 -5.31
CA PHE A 224 -1.23 22.90 -5.28
C PHE A 224 0.27 23.03 -4.96
N ARG A 225 0.86 22.04 -4.28
CA ARG A 225 2.30 21.99 -3.96
C ARG A 225 3.06 20.95 -4.78
N ARG A 226 2.52 20.45 -5.89
CA ARG A 226 3.22 19.47 -6.75
C ARG A 226 4.59 19.94 -7.25
N HIS A 227 4.79 21.25 -7.39
CA HIS A 227 6.09 21.83 -7.73
C HIS A 227 7.18 21.55 -6.67
N MET A 228 6.81 21.12 -5.46
CA MET A 228 7.73 20.69 -4.41
C MET A 228 7.96 19.17 -4.41
N ARG A 229 7.31 18.41 -5.29
CA ARG A 229 7.38 16.94 -5.29
C ARG A 229 8.72 16.44 -5.83
N LYS A 230 9.38 15.58 -5.05
CA LYS A 230 10.69 15.00 -5.36
C LYS A 230 10.61 13.47 -5.41
N CYS A 231 11.26 12.85 -6.40
CA CYS A 231 11.44 11.40 -6.41
C CYS A 231 12.46 10.98 -5.35
N ASN A 232 12.44 9.70 -4.97
CA ASN A 232 13.29 9.10 -3.95
C ASN A 232 14.78 9.34 -4.24
N GLU A 233 15.21 9.24 -5.51
CA GLU A 233 16.61 9.51 -5.88
C GLU A 233 17.01 10.98 -5.69
N CYS A 234 16.15 11.93 -6.06
CA CYS A 234 16.42 13.35 -5.81
C CYS A 234 16.43 13.66 -4.32
N ARG A 235 15.51 13.07 -3.55
CA ARG A 235 15.49 13.22 -2.09
C ARG A 235 16.75 12.66 -1.44
N PHE A 236 17.23 11.52 -1.91
CA PHE A 236 18.49 10.93 -1.44
C PHE A 236 19.68 11.86 -1.69
N LYS A 237 19.82 12.38 -2.93
CA LYS A 237 20.89 13.32 -3.28
C LYS A 237 20.84 14.62 -2.48
N ASP A 238 19.64 15.13 -2.21
CA ASP A 238 19.41 16.33 -1.41
C ASP A 238 19.56 16.08 0.11
N ARG A 239 19.81 14.84 0.53
CA ARG A 239 19.82 14.41 1.94
C ARG A 239 18.47 14.70 2.66
N ASP A 240 17.38 14.70 1.90
CA ASP A 240 15.98 14.83 2.33
C ASP A 240 15.33 13.48 2.72
N ILE A 241 16.15 12.42 2.74
CA ILE A 241 15.79 11.15 3.38
C ILE A 241 16.64 11.10 4.64
N ALA A 242 16.07 11.48 5.79
CA ALA A 242 16.87 11.53 7.01
C ALA A 242 17.26 10.10 7.42
N SER A 243 18.55 9.88 7.64
CA SER A 243 19.03 8.65 8.25
C SER A 243 18.90 8.76 9.76
N HIS A 244 18.21 7.84 10.41
CA HIS A 244 18.21 7.77 11.86
C HIS A 244 18.57 6.36 12.32
N VAL A 245 19.85 6.04 12.20
CA VAL A 245 20.49 5.23 13.23
C VAL A 245 20.57 6.13 14.47
N SER A 246 19.51 6.12 15.28
CA SER A 246 19.49 6.51 16.69
C SER A 246 20.44 7.64 17.12
N HIS A 247 19.95 8.87 17.21
CA HIS A 247 20.34 9.68 18.37
C HIS A 247 19.24 9.51 19.43
N PRO A 248 19.58 9.03 20.65
CA PRO A 248 18.65 9.16 21.76
C PRO A 248 18.35 10.65 21.92
N SER A 249 17.07 11.01 21.91
CA SER A 249 16.71 12.35 22.35
C SER A 249 17.25 12.55 23.77
N SER A 250 17.65 13.78 24.11
CA SER A 250 18.08 14.18 25.46
C SER A 250 17.05 13.89 26.56
N ALA A 251 15.87 13.40 26.20
CA ALA A 251 14.76 13.04 27.06
C ALA A 251 14.48 11.52 27.13
N GLY A 252 15.35 10.65 26.59
CA GLY A 252 15.22 9.19 26.69
C GLY A 252 14.00 8.60 25.97
N ARG A 253 13.30 9.38 25.13
CA ARG A 253 12.21 8.88 24.29
C ARG A 253 12.73 8.56 22.90
N PRO A 254 12.47 7.37 22.34
CA PRO A 254 12.73 7.09 20.94
C PRO A 254 11.90 8.07 20.11
N VAL A 255 12.56 8.90 19.30
CA VAL A 255 11.88 9.75 18.34
C VAL A 255 11.22 8.82 17.35
N GLN A 256 9.88 8.86 17.31
CA GLN A 256 9.04 8.11 16.39
C GLN A 256 9.19 8.68 14.97
N GLY A 257 10.38 8.49 14.38
CA GLY A 257 10.62 8.76 12.97
C GLY A 257 9.91 7.74 12.10
N TYR A 258 9.31 8.18 11.00
CA TYR A 258 8.70 7.31 9.99
C TYR A 258 9.75 6.74 9.01
N GLU A 259 11.04 6.98 9.25
CA GLU A 259 12.14 6.74 8.30
C GLU A 259 13.03 5.58 8.75
N LEU A 260 13.52 4.80 7.78
CA LEU A 260 14.07 3.45 7.98
C LEU A 260 15.44 3.36 7.29
N GLY A 261 16.38 2.58 7.83
CA GLY A 261 17.70 2.36 7.23
C GLY A 261 18.81 3.34 7.66
N THR A 262 19.85 3.45 6.83
CA THR A 262 21.04 4.29 7.07
C THR A 262 21.17 5.40 6.02
N SER A 263 22.15 6.30 6.19
CA SER A 263 22.44 7.35 5.20
C SER A 263 22.99 6.79 3.90
N LYS A 264 23.65 5.62 3.96
CA LYS A 264 24.19 4.92 2.80
C LYS A 264 23.11 4.08 2.12
N VAL A 265 22.27 3.41 2.89
CA VAL A 265 21.22 2.51 2.42
C VAL A 265 19.88 2.96 3.02
N PRO A 266 19.23 3.97 2.42
CA PRO A 266 17.92 4.43 2.86
C PRO A 266 16.85 3.38 2.56
N ILE A 267 15.91 3.23 3.49
CA ILE A 267 14.71 2.41 3.34
C ILE A 267 13.51 3.36 3.43
N VAL A 268 12.71 3.41 2.37
CA VAL A 268 11.56 4.33 2.24
C VAL A 268 10.27 3.53 2.25
N ILE A 269 9.29 3.97 3.04
CA ILE A 269 7.95 3.40 3.02
C ILE A 269 7.35 3.59 1.62
N SER A 270 6.97 2.48 1.00
CA SER A 270 6.36 2.44 -0.32
C SER A 270 4.84 2.27 -0.18
N ARG A 271 4.26 1.23 -0.76
CA ARG A 271 2.81 1.04 -0.92
C ARG A 271 2.24 0.11 0.13
N GLN A 272 0.92 0.03 0.16
CA GLN A 272 0.22 -1.05 0.83
C GLN A 272 -0.47 -1.90 -0.22
N TYR A 273 -0.16 -3.18 -0.24
CA TYR A 273 -0.78 -4.14 -1.14
C TYR A 273 -1.47 -5.25 -0.34
N PRO A 274 -2.62 -5.74 -0.80
CA PRO A 274 -3.17 -6.98 -0.28
C PRO A 274 -2.27 -8.12 -0.73
N PHE A 275 -1.81 -8.93 0.22
CA PHE A 275 -1.22 -10.24 -0.07
C PHE A 275 -1.95 -11.25 0.79
N GLU A 276 -2.17 -12.44 0.27
CA GLU A 276 -2.84 -13.51 0.99
C GLU A 276 -2.00 -14.02 2.16
N ASN A 277 -0.68 -14.14 1.98
CA ASN A 277 0.24 -14.58 3.01
C ASN A 277 1.66 -14.02 2.78
N ALA A 278 2.57 -14.35 3.69
CA ALA A 278 3.97 -13.93 3.61
C ALA A 278 4.69 -14.51 2.37
N LEU A 279 4.24 -15.66 1.85
CA LEU A 279 4.85 -16.33 0.71
C LEU A 279 4.65 -15.49 -0.56
N GLU A 280 3.42 -15.07 -0.83
CA GLU A 280 3.09 -14.18 -1.95
C GLU A 280 3.78 -12.80 -1.83
N ARG A 281 3.92 -12.28 -0.60
CA ARG A 281 4.58 -11.00 -0.33
C ARG A 281 6.05 -10.97 -0.74
N TYR A 282 6.81 -12.03 -0.42
CA TYR A 282 8.26 -12.07 -0.65
C TYR A 282 8.65 -12.83 -1.90
N PHE A 283 7.80 -13.74 -2.38
CA PHE A 283 8.00 -14.58 -3.55
C PHE A 283 6.77 -14.57 -4.46
N PRO A 284 6.35 -13.39 -4.99
CA PRO A 284 5.21 -13.35 -5.91
C PRO A 284 5.48 -14.16 -7.19
N GLY A 285 4.47 -14.89 -7.66
CA GLY A 285 4.54 -15.69 -8.89
C GLY A 285 5.55 -16.85 -8.84
N VAL A 286 6.03 -17.22 -7.64
CA VAL A 286 7.02 -18.30 -7.52
C VAL A 286 6.46 -19.67 -7.89
N ASP A 287 5.15 -19.85 -7.81
CA ASP A 287 4.42 -21.02 -8.28
C ASP A 287 4.51 -21.20 -9.80
N GLU A 288 4.44 -20.12 -10.58
CA GLU A 288 4.68 -20.14 -12.02
C GLU A 288 6.13 -20.52 -12.34
N ALA A 289 7.09 -19.90 -11.64
CA ALA A 289 8.50 -20.21 -11.77
C ALA A 289 8.77 -21.69 -11.45
N LEU A 290 8.21 -22.17 -10.35
CA LEU A 290 8.29 -23.57 -9.94
C LEU A 290 7.44 -24.49 -10.82
N LYS A 291 6.68 -24.02 -11.83
CA LYS A 291 5.76 -24.83 -12.64
C LYS A 291 4.92 -25.77 -11.77
N PHE A 292 4.39 -25.23 -10.69
CA PHE A 292 3.61 -25.98 -9.70
C PHE A 292 2.44 -25.10 -9.27
N GLU A 293 1.39 -25.15 -10.09
CA GLU A 293 0.23 -24.26 -10.00
C GLU A 293 -0.36 -24.28 -8.60
N ARG A 294 -0.51 -23.08 -8.04
CA ARG A 294 -1.19 -22.90 -6.78
C ARG A 294 -2.69 -23.09 -6.99
N PRO A 295 -3.39 -23.86 -6.12
CA PRO A 295 -4.83 -24.01 -6.23
C PRO A 295 -5.53 -22.66 -6.18
N VAL A 296 -6.28 -22.33 -7.24
CA VAL A 296 -7.09 -21.11 -7.33
C VAL A 296 -8.39 -21.38 -6.58
N ASP A 297 -8.44 -20.99 -5.31
CA ASP A 297 -9.63 -21.20 -4.49
C ASP A 297 -9.91 -19.97 -3.63
N GLU A 298 -11.17 -19.82 -3.19
CA GLU A 298 -11.63 -18.69 -2.37
C GLU A 298 -10.65 -18.44 -1.21
N SER A 299 -10.38 -17.15 -0.92
CA SER A 299 -9.44 -16.80 0.15
C SER A 299 -9.83 -17.54 1.42
N LEU A 300 -8.88 -18.25 2.03
CA LEU A 300 -9.06 -18.93 3.31
C LEU A 300 -9.20 -17.89 4.43
N ASP A 301 -10.33 -17.18 4.46
CA ASP A 301 -10.72 -16.21 5.49
C ASP A 301 -11.20 -16.97 6.72
N TYR A 302 -10.26 -17.70 7.32
CA TYR A 302 -10.42 -18.25 8.64
C TYR A 302 -10.20 -17.10 9.63
N THR A 303 -11.14 -16.15 9.67
CA THR A 303 -11.10 -15.04 10.62
C THR A 303 -11.34 -15.61 12.01
N SER A 304 -10.25 -15.97 12.70
CA SER A 304 -10.24 -15.86 14.15
C SER A 304 -10.58 -14.41 14.48
N HIS A 305 -11.38 -14.18 15.52
CA HIS A 305 -11.87 -12.86 15.95
C HIS A 305 -10.77 -11.85 16.35
N TRP A 306 -9.50 -12.18 16.05
CA TRP A 306 -8.28 -11.42 16.29
C TRP A 306 -7.65 -10.84 15.01
N ASP A 307 -8.04 -11.35 13.83
CA ASP A 307 -7.64 -10.79 12.53
C ASP A 307 -8.82 -10.04 11.91
N ASP A 308 -9.00 -8.80 12.36
CA ASP A 308 -9.89 -7.84 11.74
C ASP A 308 -9.66 -7.80 10.21
N GLN A 309 -10.72 -7.61 9.44
CA GLN A 309 -10.67 -7.42 7.98
C GLN A 309 -9.72 -6.28 7.53
N GLY A 310 -9.25 -5.43 8.45
CA GLY A 310 -8.18 -4.45 8.25
C GLY A 310 -6.74 -5.00 8.25
N ASN A 311 -6.51 -6.30 8.47
CA ASN A 311 -5.17 -6.90 8.63
C ASN A 311 -4.55 -7.51 7.36
N LYS A 312 -5.17 -7.40 6.17
CA LYS A 312 -4.62 -8.02 4.93
C LYS A 312 -3.59 -7.17 4.18
N LEU A 313 -3.43 -5.90 4.55
CA LEU A 313 -2.54 -4.98 3.84
C LEU A 313 -1.11 -5.06 4.38
N TRP A 314 -0.17 -5.42 3.52
CA TRP A 314 1.25 -5.36 3.83
C TRP A 314 1.82 -4.03 3.37
N THR A 315 2.62 -3.41 4.23
CA THR A 315 3.41 -2.25 3.83
C THR A 315 4.69 -2.72 3.12
N THR A 316 4.91 -2.25 1.90
CA THR A 316 6.15 -2.49 1.14
C THR A 316 7.15 -1.37 1.40
N TYR A 317 8.42 -1.67 1.18
CA TYR A 317 9.51 -0.74 1.41
C TYR A 317 10.43 -0.73 0.19
N ASN A 318 10.85 0.44 -0.26
CA ASN A 318 11.83 0.58 -1.33
C ASN A 318 13.19 0.90 -0.73
N VAL A 319 14.21 0.19 -1.18
CA VAL A 319 15.59 0.31 -0.72
C VAL A 319 16.46 0.69 -1.91
N ARG A 320 17.35 1.66 -1.69
CA ARG A 320 18.35 2.03 -2.69
C ARG A 320 19.56 1.10 -2.55
N CYS A 321 19.87 0.34 -3.59
CA CYS A 321 21.04 -0.52 -3.57
C CYS A 321 22.34 0.32 -3.54
N PRO A 322 23.26 0.09 -2.59
CA PRO A 322 24.52 0.83 -2.52
C PRO A 322 25.48 0.50 -3.68
N SER A 323 25.29 -0.64 -4.36
CA SER A 323 26.16 -1.08 -5.46
C SER A 323 25.69 -0.56 -6.83
N CYS A 324 24.43 -0.78 -7.22
CA CYS A 324 23.91 -0.33 -8.52
C CYS A 324 23.12 0.98 -8.48
N SER A 325 22.88 1.55 -7.29
CA SER A 325 22.10 2.79 -7.12
C SER A 325 20.62 2.72 -7.53
N LEU A 326 20.11 1.54 -7.91
CA LEU A 326 18.70 1.34 -8.23
C LEU A 326 17.85 1.24 -6.96
N TRP A 327 16.64 1.77 -7.05
CA TRP A 327 15.60 1.60 -6.03
C TRP A 327 14.81 0.34 -6.35
N GLN A 328 14.70 -0.56 -5.39
CA GLN A 328 13.96 -1.82 -5.55
C GLN A 328 13.18 -2.15 -4.28
N GLU A 329 12.18 -3.00 -4.39
CA GLU A 329 11.44 -3.48 -3.23
C GLU A 329 12.38 -4.23 -2.27
N MET A 330 12.12 -4.12 -0.97
CA MET A 330 12.98 -4.64 0.08
C MET A 330 13.19 -6.16 0.03
N ARG A 331 12.25 -6.93 -0.54
CA ARG A 331 12.41 -8.37 -0.76
C ARG A 331 13.62 -8.69 -1.63
N GLU A 332 13.99 -7.80 -2.56
CA GLU A 332 15.16 -7.96 -3.44
C GLU A 332 16.48 -7.94 -2.66
N PHE A 333 16.45 -7.55 -1.40
CA PHE A 333 17.61 -7.49 -0.51
C PHE A 333 17.66 -8.68 0.45
N ARG A 334 16.74 -9.65 0.31
CA ARG A 334 16.61 -10.84 1.17
C ARG A 334 16.34 -10.45 2.63
N VAL A 335 15.60 -9.36 2.82
CA VAL A 335 15.22 -8.84 4.13
C VAL A 335 13.70 -8.87 4.27
N GLY A 336 13.21 -9.24 5.45
CA GLY A 336 11.79 -9.21 5.78
C GLY A 336 11.46 -9.92 7.07
N GLY A 337 10.18 -10.10 7.32
CA GLY A 337 9.66 -10.92 8.41
C GLY A 337 8.30 -11.51 8.08
N VAL A 338 7.85 -12.42 8.93
CA VAL A 338 6.79 -13.38 8.59
C VAL A 338 5.37 -12.91 8.94
N PHE A 339 5.21 -11.69 9.43
CA PHE A 339 3.92 -11.14 9.84
C PHE A 339 3.61 -9.87 9.07
N ASN A 340 2.33 -9.67 8.74
CA ASN A 340 1.78 -8.56 7.94
C ASN A 340 2.18 -7.15 8.42
N ARG A 341 2.29 -6.96 9.73
CA ARG A 341 2.68 -5.69 10.36
C ARG A 341 4.19 -5.53 10.52
N TRP A 342 4.98 -6.41 9.92
CA TRP A 342 6.43 -6.33 10.02
C TRP A 342 6.92 -5.03 9.38
N ALA A 343 7.81 -4.35 10.10
CA ALA A 343 8.43 -3.11 9.66
C ALA A 343 9.92 -3.14 10.04
N PRO A 344 10.81 -2.55 9.21
CA PRO A 344 12.23 -2.47 9.50
C PRO A 344 12.55 -1.38 10.57
N LYS A 345 11.81 -1.37 11.69
CA LYS A 345 11.95 -0.42 12.80
C LYS A 345 12.50 -1.10 14.05
N ILE A 346 13.50 -0.47 14.68
CA ILE A 346 13.95 -0.87 16.02
C ILE A 346 12.86 -0.49 17.01
N TRP A 347 12.29 -1.49 17.70
CA TRP A 347 11.30 -1.26 18.75
C TRP A 347 12.00 -0.87 20.06
N PRO A 348 11.39 -0.02 20.92
CA PRO A 348 12.01 0.41 22.17
C PRO A 348 12.42 -0.73 23.11
N GLN A 349 11.79 -1.91 22.98
CA GLN A 349 11.99 -3.07 23.86
C GLN A 349 12.74 -4.27 23.22
N GLY A 350 13.27 -4.17 22.00
CA GLY A 350 13.81 -5.37 21.35
C GLY A 350 14.79 -5.15 20.21
N THR A 351 15.60 -6.18 19.95
CA THR A 351 16.42 -6.25 18.73
C THR A 351 15.54 -6.72 17.58
N LEU A 352 15.48 -5.93 16.51
CA LEU A 352 14.79 -6.35 15.30
C LEU A 352 15.63 -7.40 14.57
N CYS A 353 15.01 -8.53 14.24
CA CYS A 353 15.65 -9.59 13.47
C CYS A 353 15.02 -9.71 12.08
N ASN A 354 15.85 -10.08 11.13
CA ASN A 354 15.45 -10.57 9.82
C ASN A 354 14.77 -11.95 9.96
N TRP A 355 14.20 -12.45 8.87
CA TRP A 355 13.49 -13.74 8.83
C TRP A 355 14.35 -14.93 9.31
N ASP A 356 15.67 -14.85 9.19
CA ASP A 356 16.63 -15.88 9.62
C ASP A 356 17.15 -15.69 11.06
N GLY A 357 16.61 -14.70 11.80
CA GLY A 357 17.07 -14.35 13.14
C GLY A 357 18.25 -13.38 13.17
N THR A 358 18.82 -13.01 12.02
CA THR A 358 19.94 -12.06 11.94
C THR A 358 19.50 -10.68 12.41
N LYS A 359 20.27 -10.07 13.33
CA LYS A 359 19.96 -8.74 13.87
C LYS A 359 20.12 -7.68 12.79
N LEU A 360 19.12 -6.82 12.62
CA LEU A 360 19.16 -5.69 11.70
C LEU A 360 19.93 -4.51 12.30
N THR A 361 21.26 -4.64 12.34
CA THR A 361 22.17 -3.56 12.77
C THR A 361 22.41 -2.56 11.63
N PRO A 362 22.89 -1.34 11.92
CA PRO A 362 23.34 -0.40 10.89
C PRO A 362 24.35 -1.00 9.91
N GLU A 363 25.30 -1.77 10.43
CA GLU A 363 26.31 -2.48 9.63
C GLU A 363 25.69 -3.51 8.69
N PHE A 364 24.68 -4.26 9.15
CA PHE A 364 23.94 -5.17 8.28
C PHE A 364 23.26 -4.40 7.14
N ILE A 365 22.60 -3.30 7.47
CA ILE A 365 21.87 -2.46 6.50
C ILE A 365 22.83 -1.84 5.47
N ASP A 366 23.99 -1.35 5.91
CA ASP A 366 25.01 -0.74 5.04
C ASP A 366 25.63 -1.71 4.03
N ASN A 367 25.49 -3.01 4.27
CA ASN A 367 25.98 -4.10 3.43
C ASN A 367 24.88 -4.76 2.59
N LEU A 368 23.64 -4.26 2.64
CA LEU A 368 22.56 -4.79 1.81
C LEU A 368 22.85 -4.60 0.32
N GLN A 369 22.56 -5.63 -0.46
CA GLN A 369 22.69 -5.63 -1.92
C GLN A 369 21.42 -6.19 -2.53
N CYS A 370 20.99 -5.71 -3.69
CA CYS A 370 19.90 -6.35 -4.41
C CYS A 370 20.31 -7.74 -4.92
N ASN A 371 19.34 -8.57 -5.33
CA ASN A 371 19.57 -9.93 -5.83
C ASN A 371 20.64 -9.96 -6.94
N TYR A 372 20.55 -9.04 -7.91
CA TYR A 372 21.55 -8.92 -8.98
C TYR A 372 22.96 -8.61 -8.47
N CYS A 373 23.12 -7.57 -7.64
CA CYS A 373 24.44 -7.19 -7.12
C CYS A 373 25.02 -8.25 -6.16
N TYR A 374 24.15 -8.92 -5.41
CA TYR A 374 24.53 -10.01 -4.53
C TYR A 374 25.04 -11.21 -5.34
N ALA A 375 24.33 -11.62 -6.40
CA ALA A 375 24.76 -12.69 -7.29
C ALA A 375 26.10 -12.38 -7.98
N LEU A 376 26.33 -11.14 -8.41
CA LEU A 376 27.61 -10.72 -8.98
C LEU A 376 28.76 -10.80 -7.96
N ALA A 377 28.53 -10.38 -6.72
CA ALA A 377 29.58 -10.35 -5.69
C ALA A 377 29.85 -11.74 -5.06
N ASN A 378 28.82 -12.57 -4.93
CA ASN A 378 28.86 -13.80 -4.13
C ASN A 378 28.67 -15.09 -4.96
N GLY A 379 28.27 -14.96 -6.22
CA GLY A 379 27.92 -16.08 -7.08
C GLY A 379 26.44 -16.49 -6.95
N ARG A 380 25.93 -17.11 -8.02
CA ARG A 380 24.55 -17.61 -8.12
C ARG A 380 24.23 -18.68 -7.06
N GLU A 381 25.20 -19.53 -6.72
CA GLU A 381 25.04 -20.58 -5.72
C GLU A 381 24.72 -20.05 -4.32
N LYS A 382 25.40 -18.96 -3.89
CA LYS A 382 25.11 -18.33 -2.61
C LYS A 382 23.74 -17.66 -2.60
N LEU A 383 23.35 -17.03 -3.71
CA LEU A 383 22.00 -16.49 -3.86
C LEU A 383 20.95 -17.60 -3.75
N ARG A 384 21.14 -18.71 -4.48
CA ARG A 384 20.28 -19.90 -4.40
C ARG A 384 20.13 -20.38 -2.96
N ALA A 385 21.22 -20.58 -2.25
CA ALA A 385 21.19 -21.09 -0.87
C ALA A 385 20.35 -20.21 0.06
N VAL A 386 20.48 -18.88 -0.05
CA VAL A 386 19.70 -17.95 0.77
C VAL A 386 18.23 -17.94 0.38
N LEU A 387 17.90 -17.93 -0.92
CA LEU A 387 16.52 -17.93 -1.41
C LEU A 387 15.80 -19.25 -1.05
N VAL A 388 16.45 -20.40 -1.24
CA VAL A 388 15.90 -21.71 -0.87
C VAL A 388 15.63 -21.77 0.63
N LYS A 389 16.57 -21.31 1.46
CA LYS A 389 16.39 -21.26 2.93
C LYS A 389 15.22 -20.37 3.31
N TRP A 390 15.08 -19.20 2.68
CA TRP A 390 14.00 -18.27 2.98
C TRP A 390 12.64 -18.82 2.56
N LEU A 391 12.54 -19.33 1.33
CA LEU A 391 11.30 -19.89 0.82
C LEU A 391 10.87 -21.12 1.62
N ASN A 392 11.79 -22.00 1.99
CA ASN A 392 11.49 -23.14 2.87
C ASN A 392 10.94 -22.69 4.22
N LEU A 393 11.51 -21.65 4.84
CA LEU A 393 10.97 -21.10 6.09
C LEU A 393 9.52 -20.60 5.91
N LEU A 394 9.21 -19.95 4.79
CA LEU A 394 7.85 -19.46 4.52
C LEU A 394 6.89 -20.62 4.24
N LEU A 395 7.33 -21.64 3.51
CA LEU A 395 6.57 -22.87 3.27
C LEU A 395 6.31 -23.65 4.56
N ASP A 396 7.29 -23.77 5.46
CA ASP A 396 7.11 -24.41 6.77
C ASP A 396 6.06 -23.68 7.62
N LYS A 397 6.06 -22.34 7.58
CA LYS A 397 5.04 -21.55 8.27
C LYS A 397 3.66 -21.71 7.66
N GLU A 398 3.58 -21.73 6.33
CA GLU A 398 2.31 -21.96 5.64
C GLU A 398 1.78 -23.38 5.92
N ARG A 399 2.64 -24.40 5.89
CA ARG A 399 2.31 -25.78 6.32
C ARG A 399 1.85 -25.83 7.77
N SER A 400 2.54 -25.15 8.68
CA SER A 400 2.14 -25.09 10.09
C SER A 400 0.76 -24.44 10.27
N ARG A 401 0.49 -23.35 9.53
CA ARG A 401 -0.81 -22.67 9.52
C ARG A 401 -1.91 -23.58 8.97
N LEU A 402 -1.71 -24.14 7.78
CA LEU A 402 -2.68 -25.01 7.11
C LEU A 402 -2.92 -26.32 7.87
N GLY A 403 -1.85 -26.95 8.38
CA GLY A 403 -1.94 -28.11 9.26
C GLY A 403 -2.70 -27.78 10.55
N GLY A 404 -2.42 -26.64 11.18
CA GLY A 404 -3.20 -26.17 12.33
C GLY A 404 -4.68 -25.96 12.01
N MET A 405 -5.01 -25.50 10.81
CA MET A 405 -6.41 -25.36 10.36
C MET A 405 -7.06 -26.73 10.11
N MET A 406 -6.38 -27.64 9.41
CA MET A 406 -6.87 -28.98 9.08
C MET A 406 -7.06 -29.83 10.34
N PHE A 407 -6.02 -29.94 11.17
CA PHE A 407 -5.99 -30.83 12.32
C PHE A 407 -6.57 -30.20 13.60
N GLY A 408 -6.59 -28.88 13.69
CA GLY A 408 -7.13 -28.18 14.85
C GLY A 408 -8.63 -28.39 15.05
N ALA A 409 -9.39 -28.66 13.97
CA ALA A 409 -10.81 -29.00 14.09
C ALA A 409 -11.03 -30.36 14.77
N TRP A 410 -10.22 -31.35 14.39
CA TRP A 410 -10.21 -32.64 15.06
C TRP A 410 -9.81 -32.52 16.53
N GLU A 411 -8.79 -31.71 16.84
CA GLU A 411 -8.41 -31.46 18.23
C GLU A 411 -9.54 -30.81 19.05
N ARG A 412 -10.28 -29.87 18.45
CA ARG A 412 -11.47 -29.28 19.09
C ARG A 412 -12.57 -30.31 19.32
N LEU A 413 -12.79 -31.22 18.37
CA LEU A 413 -13.76 -32.32 18.52
C LEU A 413 -13.36 -33.26 19.67
N LEU A 414 -12.09 -33.65 19.76
CA LEU A 414 -11.57 -34.44 20.87
C LEU A 414 -11.68 -33.71 22.21
N ARG A 415 -11.39 -32.40 22.23
CA ARG A 415 -11.51 -31.56 23.43
C ARG A 415 -12.96 -31.53 23.93
N ARG A 416 -13.93 -31.36 23.03
CA ARG A 416 -15.35 -31.42 23.37
C ARG A 416 -15.78 -32.74 23.99
N LYS A 417 -15.27 -33.87 23.47
CA LYS A 417 -15.49 -35.19 24.09
C LYS A 417 -14.94 -35.22 25.52
N ARG A 418 -13.71 -34.70 25.74
CA ARG A 418 -13.11 -34.60 27.08
C ARG A 418 -13.87 -33.68 28.03
N ASP A 419 -14.41 -32.58 27.51
CA ASP A 419 -15.22 -31.61 28.26
C ASP A 419 -16.64 -32.13 28.59
N GLY A 420 -16.91 -33.42 28.31
CA GLY A 420 -18.16 -34.08 28.67
C GLY A 420 -19.32 -33.83 27.72
N GLN A 421 -19.06 -33.32 26.52
CA GLN A 421 -20.12 -33.11 25.52
C GLN A 421 -20.76 -34.45 25.13
N ASN A 422 -22.08 -34.50 25.19
CA ASN A 422 -22.81 -35.76 25.13
C ASN A 422 -23.07 -36.21 23.67
N PHE A 423 -22.19 -37.05 23.14
CA PHE A 423 -22.38 -37.74 21.86
C PHE A 423 -23.15 -39.06 21.99
N ARG A 424 -23.83 -39.35 23.12
CA ARG A 424 -24.43 -40.67 23.38
C ARG A 424 -25.48 -41.12 22.36
N HIS A 425 -26.17 -40.17 21.74
CA HIS A 425 -27.25 -40.44 20.80
C HIS A 425 -26.80 -40.58 19.33
N TYR A 426 -25.49 -40.47 19.06
CA TYR A 426 -24.93 -40.49 17.70
C TYR A 426 -23.78 -41.52 17.62
N PRO A 427 -24.09 -42.80 17.36
CA PRO A 427 -23.09 -43.87 17.32
C PRO A 427 -22.03 -43.66 16.23
N ASP A 428 -22.40 -43.09 15.08
CA ASP A 428 -21.48 -42.83 13.98
C ASP A 428 -20.48 -41.72 14.32
N ILE A 429 -20.93 -40.65 15.00
CA ILE A 429 -20.03 -39.61 15.52
C ILE A 429 -19.03 -40.20 16.53
N LYS A 430 -19.48 -41.09 17.42
CA LYS A 430 -18.56 -41.74 18.37
C LYS A 430 -17.51 -42.59 17.66
N LYS A 431 -17.91 -43.32 16.61
CA LYS A 431 -17.01 -44.13 15.79
C LYS A 431 -15.94 -43.25 15.14
N VAL A 432 -16.34 -42.14 14.53
CA VAL A 432 -15.40 -41.16 13.94
C VAL A 432 -14.46 -40.62 15.01
N ILE A 433 -14.98 -40.21 16.17
CA ILE A 433 -14.14 -39.67 17.26
C ILE A 433 -13.10 -40.69 17.74
N SER A 434 -13.46 -41.96 17.91
CA SER A 434 -12.51 -43.01 18.31
C SER A 434 -11.39 -43.19 17.27
N ARG A 435 -11.72 -43.15 15.98
CA ARG A 435 -10.71 -43.22 14.92
C ARG A 435 -9.84 -41.99 14.84
N VAL A 436 -10.40 -40.81 15.13
CA VAL A 436 -9.62 -39.58 15.27
C VAL A 436 -8.66 -39.71 16.45
N GLU A 437 -9.06 -40.29 17.60
CA GLU A 437 -8.12 -40.56 18.71
C GLU A 437 -6.95 -41.43 18.25
N GLU A 438 -7.24 -42.58 17.61
CA GLU A 438 -6.21 -43.48 17.07
C GLU A 438 -5.27 -42.80 16.07
N PHE A 439 -5.81 -41.96 15.18
CA PHE A 439 -5.00 -41.18 14.23
C PHE A 439 -4.06 -40.20 14.95
N PHE A 440 -4.55 -39.56 16.01
CA PHE A 440 -3.76 -38.57 16.74
C PHE A 440 -2.72 -39.18 17.69
N ASP A 441 -2.83 -40.47 18.02
CA ASP A 441 -1.83 -41.20 18.79
C ASP A 441 -0.49 -41.33 18.02
N HIS A 442 -0.48 -41.12 16.69
CA HIS A 442 0.73 -41.09 15.87
C HIS A 442 1.53 -39.77 15.95
N PHE A 443 0.94 -38.68 16.47
CA PHE A 443 1.62 -37.38 16.57
C PHE A 443 2.29 -37.21 17.93
N ASP A 444 3.60 -36.91 17.94
CA ASP A 444 4.35 -36.58 19.15
C ASP A 444 3.78 -35.35 19.88
N GLU A 445 3.84 -35.32 21.21
CA GLU A 445 3.51 -34.13 22.01
C GLU A 445 4.73 -33.20 22.17
N PRO A 446 4.59 -31.88 21.94
CA PRO A 446 3.41 -31.16 21.45
C PRO A 446 3.17 -31.40 19.94
N ARG A 447 1.90 -31.59 19.56
CA ARG A 447 1.49 -31.92 18.19
C ARG A 447 1.99 -30.88 17.20
N ASN A 448 3.05 -31.20 16.46
CA ASN A 448 3.64 -30.31 15.46
C ASN A 448 3.00 -30.54 14.08
N PHE A 449 1.85 -29.92 13.85
CA PHE A 449 1.13 -30.02 12.58
C PHE A 449 1.89 -29.48 11.35
N GLY A 450 2.97 -28.73 11.54
CA GLY A 450 3.84 -28.29 10.45
C GLY A 450 4.61 -29.43 9.78
N THR A 451 4.72 -30.59 10.43
CA THR A 451 5.46 -31.75 9.93
C THR A 451 4.60 -32.80 9.24
N CYS A 452 3.31 -32.55 9.07
CA CYS A 452 2.39 -33.49 8.42
C CYS A 452 2.87 -33.93 7.03
N THR A 453 2.71 -35.22 6.77
CA THR A 453 3.05 -35.91 5.53
C THR A 453 1.85 -36.01 4.60
N LEU A 454 2.07 -36.42 3.34
CA LEU A 454 0.97 -36.69 2.41
C LEU A 454 0.05 -37.82 2.90
N ASP A 455 0.57 -38.77 3.66
CA ASP A 455 -0.24 -39.87 4.19
C ASP A 455 -1.09 -39.42 5.37
N ASP A 456 -0.60 -38.51 6.22
CA ASP A 456 -1.41 -37.87 7.27
C ASP A 456 -2.61 -37.11 6.68
N ILE A 457 -2.39 -36.44 5.53
CA ILE A 457 -3.44 -35.71 4.81
C ILE A 457 -4.49 -36.69 4.26
N LYS A 458 -4.06 -37.76 3.60
CA LYS A 458 -4.98 -38.80 3.08
C LYS A 458 -5.79 -39.45 4.21
N MET A 459 -5.16 -39.73 5.34
CA MET A 459 -5.85 -40.27 6.51
C MET A 459 -6.87 -39.27 7.07
N SER A 460 -6.50 -37.99 7.13
CA SER A 460 -7.43 -36.92 7.52
C SER A 460 -8.63 -36.83 6.59
N ARG A 461 -8.43 -36.96 5.27
CA ARG A 461 -9.50 -36.95 4.27
C ARG A 461 -10.49 -38.09 4.49
N ILE A 462 -10.00 -39.31 4.72
CA ILE A 462 -10.86 -40.46 5.01
C ILE A 462 -11.71 -40.18 6.27
N LEU A 463 -11.10 -39.63 7.32
CA LEU A 463 -11.82 -39.26 8.54
C LEU A 463 -12.83 -38.12 8.29
N TYR A 464 -12.49 -37.17 7.42
CA TYR A 464 -13.37 -36.08 7.03
C TYR A 464 -14.60 -36.58 6.30
N ASP A 465 -14.44 -37.48 5.32
CA ASP A 465 -15.57 -38.03 4.56
C ASP A 465 -16.53 -38.81 5.48
N GLU A 466 -15.98 -39.57 6.44
CA GLU A 466 -16.79 -40.25 7.46
C GLU A 466 -17.48 -39.27 8.41
N TRP A 467 -16.79 -38.19 8.77
CA TRP A 467 -17.37 -37.12 9.57
C TRP A 467 -18.50 -36.41 8.84
N VAL A 468 -18.37 -36.11 7.54
CA VAL A 468 -19.41 -35.47 6.73
C VAL A 468 -20.69 -36.29 6.76
N ILE A 469 -20.59 -37.60 6.52
CA ILE A 469 -21.73 -38.51 6.56
C ILE A 469 -22.39 -38.51 7.96
N ALA A 470 -21.59 -38.68 9.01
CA ALA A 470 -22.10 -38.69 10.39
C ALA A 470 -22.69 -37.32 10.81
N TRP A 471 -22.15 -36.24 10.26
CA TRP A 471 -22.56 -34.87 10.52
C TRP A 471 -23.90 -34.57 9.84
N GLU A 472 -24.06 -34.91 8.56
CA GLU A 472 -25.30 -34.69 7.81
C GLU A 472 -26.47 -35.48 8.41
N ASP A 473 -26.27 -36.75 8.77
CA ASP A 473 -27.29 -37.57 9.46
C ASP A 473 -27.71 -36.94 10.81
N MET A 474 -26.75 -36.38 11.56
CA MET A 474 -27.05 -35.65 12.80
C MET A 474 -27.85 -34.37 12.53
N GLN A 475 -27.58 -33.65 11.43
CA GLN A 475 -28.31 -32.43 11.06
C GLN A 475 -29.76 -32.72 10.66
N GLU A 476 -30.01 -33.81 9.92
CA GLU A 476 -31.34 -34.23 9.50
C GLU A 476 -32.18 -34.73 10.68
N ASN A 477 -31.56 -35.41 11.64
CA ASN A 477 -32.22 -35.99 12.82
C ASN A 477 -32.26 -35.05 14.04
N ARG A 478 -32.17 -33.72 13.84
CA ARG A 478 -32.10 -32.71 14.92
C ARG A 478 -33.26 -32.82 15.92
N ARG A 479 -32.95 -33.32 17.13
CA ARG A 479 -33.78 -33.13 18.34
C ARG A 479 -33.32 -31.87 19.09
N GLN A 480 -34.22 -31.21 19.82
CA GLN A 480 -33.89 -30.03 20.63
C GLN A 480 -32.76 -30.37 21.63
N GLY A 481 -31.67 -29.58 21.63
CA GLY A 481 -30.55 -29.71 22.57
C GLY A 481 -29.18 -30.11 21.97
N VAL A 482 -29.06 -30.17 20.65
CA VAL A 482 -27.81 -30.57 19.96
C VAL A 482 -26.77 -29.43 19.96
N VAL A 483 -25.50 -29.84 20.02
CA VAL A 483 -24.28 -29.04 19.90
C VAL A 483 -24.37 -28.11 18.68
N TYR A 484 -24.39 -26.80 18.92
CA TYR A 484 -24.26 -25.84 17.82
C TYR A 484 -22.81 -25.91 17.27
N PRO A 485 -22.63 -26.13 15.95
CA PRO A 485 -21.33 -25.86 15.35
C PRO A 485 -20.97 -24.42 15.66
N ASN A 486 -19.79 -24.22 16.24
CA ASN A 486 -19.28 -22.86 16.33
C ASN A 486 -18.88 -22.42 14.90
N ASN A 487 -18.73 -21.11 14.71
CA ASN A 487 -18.36 -20.56 13.40
C ASN A 487 -17.06 -21.17 12.85
N MET A 488 -16.15 -21.61 13.72
CA MET A 488 -14.88 -22.23 13.32
C MET A 488 -15.05 -23.63 12.71
N ASP A 489 -15.95 -24.46 13.20
CA ASP A 489 -16.15 -25.80 12.64
C ASP A 489 -16.92 -25.74 11.32
N THR A 490 -17.87 -24.81 11.20
CA THR A 490 -18.55 -24.54 9.93
C THR A 490 -17.56 -24.01 8.89
N ALA A 491 -16.64 -23.12 9.28
CA ALA A 491 -15.58 -22.63 8.40
C ALA A 491 -14.63 -23.75 7.98
N TRP A 492 -14.19 -24.59 8.93
CA TRP A 492 -13.35 -25.75 8.63
C TRP A 492 -14.04 -26.73 7.68
N TYR A 493 -15.32 -27.05 7.91
CA TYR A 493 -16.11 -27.90 7.03
C TYR A 493 -16.16 -27.34 5.60
N ARG A 494 -16.46 -26.05 5.44
CA ARG A 494 -16.58 -25.39 4.12
C ARG A 494 -15.26 -25.28 3.37
N HIS A 495 -14.14 -25.16 4.09
CA HIS A 495 -12.83 -24.89 3.49
C HIS A 495 -11.89 -26.11 3.52
N TYR A 496 -12.39 -27.31 3.88
CA TYR A 496 -11.53 -28.48 4.05
C TYR A 496 -10.76 -28.82 2.77
N ASP A 497 -11.44 -28.89 1.63
CA ASP A 497 -10.84 -29.17 0.32
C ASP A 497 -9.77 -28.15 -0.07
N SER A 498 -10.06 -26.87 0.15
CA SER A 498 -9.13 -25.77 -0.09
C SER A 498 -7.88 -25.89 0.80
N ILE A 499 -8.04 -26.24 2.08
CA ILE A 499 -6.93 -26.45 3.02
C ILE A 499 -6.09 -27.65 2.58
N GLU A 500 -6.72 -28.78 2.25
CA GLU A 500 -6.05 -30.00 1.79
C GLU A 500 -5.20 -29.73 0.55
N THR A 501 -5.82 -29.17 -0.49
CA THR A 501 -5.13 -28.95 -1.78
C THR A 501 -3.95 -27.99 -1.60
N ARG A 502 -4.09 -26.94 -0.79
CA ARG A 502 -3.00 -26.00 -0.49
C ARG A 502 -1.89 -26.62 0.35
N LEU A 503 -2.21 -27.54 1.25
CA LEU A 503 -1.21 -28.23 2.07
C LEU A 503 -0.40 -29.22 1.22
N ILE A 504 -1.07 -29.98 0.34
CA ILE A 504 -0.41 -30.83 -0.68
C ILE A 504 0.48 -29.97 -1.56
N TRP A 505 -0.01 -28.80 -2.00
CA TRP A 505 0.77 -27.86 -2.79
C TRP A 505 2.04 -27.41 -2.06
N ALA A 506 1.93 -26.99 -0.80
CA ALA A 506 3.09 -26.54 -0.02
C ALA A 506 4.15 -27.64 0.17
N ILE A 507 3.73 -28.89 0.41
CA ILE A 507 4.62 -30.06 0.49
C ILE A 507 5.30 -30.32 -0.86
N GLY A 508 4.55 -30.25 -1.97
CA GLY A 508 5.07 -30.42 -3.33
C GLY A 508 6.11 -29.37 -3.70
N CYS A 509 5.87 -28.10 -3.34
CA CYS A 509 6.84 -27.01 -3.51
C CYS A 509 8.17 -27.32 -2.80
N GLN A 510 8.15 -27.76 -1.54
CA GLN A 510 9.37 -28.09 -0.79
C GLN A 510 10.13 -29.27 -1.40
N ALA A 511 9.40 -30.31 -1.85
CA ALA A 511 10.02 -31.44 -2.54
C ALA A 511 10.74 -30.98 -3.82
N LYS A 512 10.11 -30.08 -4.59
CA LYS A 512 10.68 -29.53 -5.83
C LYS A 512 11.91 -28.65 -5.58
N LEU A 513 11.91 -27.83 -4.53
CA LEU A 513 13.06 -26.99 -4.15
C LEU A 513 14.31 -27.79 -3.82
N THR A 514 14.13 -29.01 -3.29
CA THR A 514 15.25 -29.93 -3.02
C THR A 514 15.92 -30.39 -4.32
N VAL A 515 15.15 -30.50 -5.42
CA VAL A 515 15.61 -31.01 -6.71
C VAL A 515 16.13 -29.88 -7.62
N ASP A 516 15.41 -28.77 -7.70
CA ASP A 516 15.69 -27.68 -8.65
C ASP A 516 15.51 -26.31 -7.99
N GLY A 517 16.60 -25.83 -7.37
CA GLY A 517 16.63 -24.50 -6.76
C GLY A 517 17.21 -23.42 -7.69
N ASP A 518 17.73 -23.77 -8.86
CA ASP A 518 18.29 -22.79 -9.81
C ASP A 518 17.19 -21.93 -10.43
N VAL A 519 15.99 -22.49 -10.57
CA VAL A 519 14.79 -21.76 -11.00
C VAL A 519 14.48 -20.55 -10.10
N LEU A 520 14.79 -20.60 -8.80
CA LEU A 520 14.63 -19.45 -7.91
C LEU A 520 15.61 -18.33 -8.19
N VAL A 521 16.83 -18.67 -8.64
CA VAL A 521 17.82 -17.67 -9.01
C VAL A 521 17.39 -16.97 -10.28
N ASP A 522 16.88 -17.71 -11.26
CA ASP A 522 16.37 -17.12 -12.50
C ASP A 522 15.14 -16.26 -12.24
N TRP A 523 14.22 -16.70 -11.37
CA TRP A 523 13.12 -15.86 -10.90
C TRP A 523 13.66 -14.57 -10.25
N ALA A 524 14.57 -14.66 -9.29
CA ALA A 524 15.06 -13.50 -8.54
C ALA A 524 15.91 -12.50 -9.35
N LEU A 525 16.39 -12.90 -10.54
CA LEU A 525 17.21 -12.04 -11.41
C LEU A 525 16.42 -11.47 -12.60
N ASN A 526 15.21 -11.98 -12.86
CA ASN A 526 14.34 -11.54 -13.95
C ASN A 526 13.13 -10.70 -13.49
N VAL A 527 12.99 -10.48 -12.17
CA VAL A 527 11.91 -9.71 -11.54
C VAL A 527 12.28 -8.24 -11.37
#